data_AF-A0A8B7AT43-F1
#
_entry.id   AF-A0A8B7AT43-F1
#
_cell.length_a   1.000
_cell.length_b   1.000
_cell.length_c   1.000
_cell.angle_alpha   90.00
_cell.angle_beta   90.00
_cell.angle_gamma   90.00
#
_symmetry.space_group_name_H-M   'P 1'
#
loop_
_entity.id
_entity.type
_entity.pdbx_description
1 polymer ?
#
loop_
_entity_poly.entity_id
_entity_poly.type
_entity_poly.pdbx_seq_one_letter_code
_entity_poly.pdbx_strand_id
1 'polypeptide(L)'
;MVKYFLGQSVLRSSWDQVFAAFWQRYPNPYSKHVLTEDIVHREVTPDQKLLSRRLLTKTNRMPRWAERLFPANVAHSVYILEDSIVDPQNQTMTTFTWNINHARLMVVEERCVYCVNSDNSGWTEIRREAWVSSSLFGVSRAVQEFGLARFKSNVTKTMKGFEYILAKLQAKEAKEKAKETALAATEKAKDLASKAATKKQQQQQQQFV
;
A
#
# COMPACT_ATOMS: atom_id res chain seq x y z
N MET A 1 14.65 -27.49 -4.63
CA MET A 1 14.03 -27.05 -5.91
C MET A 1 13.20 -25.81 -5.61
N VAL A 2 13.28 -24.76 -6.42
CA VAL A 2 12.61 -23.46 -6.20
C VAL A 2 11.84 -23.09 -7.46
N LYS A 3 10.62 -22.57 -7.34
CA LYS A 3 9.89 -21.95 -8.45
C LYS A 3 10.07 -20.44 -8.42
N TYR A 4 10.44 -19.89 -9.56
CA TYR A 4 10.61 -18.45 -9.74
C TYR A 4 9.40 -17.86 -10.47
N PHE A 5 9.02 -16.65 -10.07
CA PHE A 5 8.04 -15.82 -10.76
C PHE A 5 8.66 -14.43 -10.98
N LEU A 6 8.46 -13.89 -12.18
CA LEU A 6 8.69 -12.50 -12.51
C LEU A 6 7.39 -11.93 -13.06
N GLY A 7 7.01 -10.74 -12.59
CA GLY A 7 5.87 -10.00 -13.08
C GLY A 7 6.11 -8.51 -13.04
N GLN A 8 5.45 -7.79 -13.93
CA GLN A 8 5.48 -6.34 -14.02
C GLN A 8 4.05 -5.83 -14.00
N SER A 9 3.83 -4.69 -13.36
CA SER A 9 2.52 -4.05 -13.27
C SER A 9 2.69 -2.54 -13.18
N VAL A 10 1.68 -1.79 -13.59
CA VAL A 10 1.71 -0.33 -13.56
C VAL A 10 0.49 0.17 -12.80
N LEU A 11 0.72 1.07 -11.84
CA LEU A 11 -0.32 1.87 -11.19
C LEU A 11 -0.35 3.25 -11.84
N ARG A 12 -1.54 3.67 -12.29
CA ARG A 12 -1.75 4.97 -12.94
C ARG A 12 -1.87 6.10 -11.90
N SER A 13 -0.86 6.21 -11.06
CA SER A 13 -0.73 7.23 -10.02
C SER A 13 0.75 7.48 -9.76
N SER A 14 1.06 8.69 -9.33
CA SER A 14 2.45 9.12 -9.09
C SER A 14 3.07 8.35 -7.93
N TRP A 15 4.40 8.30 -7.90
CA TRP A 15 5.16 7.49 -6.95
C TRP A 15 4.82 7.85 -5.50
N ASP A 16 4.62 9.14 -5.20
CA ASP A 16 4.29 9.66 -3.88
C ASP A 16 2.92 9.17 -3.41
N GLN A 17 1.92 9.17 -4.30
CA GLN A 17 0.59 8.62 -4.01
C GLN A 17 0.66 7.11 -3.77
N VAL A 18 1.45 6.38 -4.57
CA VAL A 18 1.61 4.93 -4.42
C VAL A 18 2.33 4.59 -3.12
N PHE A 19 3.36 5.33 -2.73
CA PHE A 19 4.09 5.10 -1.49
C PHE A 19 3.21 5.42 -0.28
N ALA A 20 2.44 6.51 -0.32
CA ALA A 20 1.45 6.81 0.71
C ALA A 20 0.36 5.73 0.81
N ALA A 21 -0.12 5.24 -0.33
CA ALA A 21 -1.11 4.18 -0.39
C ALA A 21 -0.58 2.85 0.16
N PHE A 22 0.71 2.54 -0.02
CA PHE A 22 1.32 1.30 0.49
C PHE A 22 1.17 1.17 2.01
N TRP A 23 1.37 2.25 2.76
CA TRP A 23 1.21 2.26 4.23
C TRP A 23 -0.24 2.28 4.70
N GLN A 24 -1.18 2.58 3.81
CA GLN A 24 -2.62 2.65 4.11
C GLN A 24 -3.41 1.55 3.37
N ARG A 25 -2.70 0.56 2.81
CA ARG A 25 -3.31 -0.41 1.91
C ARG A 25 -4.27 -1.35 2.63
N TYR A 26 -4.15 -1.47 3.95
CA TYR A 26 -5.03 -2.27 4.78
C TYR A 26 -5.81 -1.40 5.77
N PRO A 27 -7.07 -1.78 6.08
CA PRO A 27 -7.84 -2.83 5.43
C PRO A 27 -8.37 -2.42 4.04
N ASN A 28 -8.58 -3.39 3.14
CA ASN A 28 -9.31 -3.18 1.88
C ASN A 28 -10.17 -4.41 1.49
N PRO A 29 -11.17 -4.26 0.60
CA PRO A 29 -12.10 -5.35 0.23
C PRO A 29 -11.43 -6.60 -0.37
N TYR A 30 -10.25 -6.46 -0.96
CA TYR A 30 -9.51 -7.54 -1.64
C TYR A 30 -8.53 -8.28 -0.71
N SER A 31 -8.36 -7.79 0.53
CA SER A 31 -7.37 -8.26 1.50
C SER A 31 -7.96 -8.74 2.82
N LYS A 32 -9.22 -9.20 2.83
CA LYS A 32 -9.92 -9.75 4.03
C LYS A 32 -9.18 -10.87 4.80
N HIS A 33 -8.15 -11.44 4.19
CA HIS A 33 -7.32 -12.48 4.79
C HIS A 33 -6.17 -11.91 5.65
N VAL A 34 -5.91 -10.60 5.61
CA VAL A 34 -5.00 -9.89 6.51
C VAL A 34 -5.79 -9.51 7.75
N LEU A 35 -5.32 -9.98 8.90
CA LEU A 35 -5.99 -9.83 10.19
C LEU A 35 -5.39 -8.69 11.01
N THR A 36 -4.06 -8.62 11.05
CA THR A 36 -3.31 -7.58 11.76
C THR A 36 -2.15 -7.07 10.93
N GLU A 37 -1.72 -5.86 11.24
CA GLU A 37 -0.60 -5.17 10.63
C GLU A 37 0.05 -4.30 11.70
N ASP A 38 1.33 -4.55 11.98
CA ASP A 38 2.08 -3.86 13.01
C ASP A 38 3.44 -3.44 12.46
N ILE A 39 3.92 -2.26 12.85
CA ILE A 39 5.28 -1.80 12.54
C ILE A 39 6.17 -2.19 13.72
N VAL A 40 7.13 -3.06 13.49
CA VAL A 40 8.02 -3.59 14.54
C VAL A 40 9.39 -2.92 14.54
N HIS A 41 9.76 -2.27 13.44
CA HIS A 41 10.96 -1.43 13.35
C HIS A 41 10.73 -0.31 12.34
N ARG A 42 11.24 0.88 12.63
CA ARG A 42 11.28 2.00 11.69
C ARG A 42 12.39 2.97 12.06
N GLU A 43 13.15 3.39 11.06
CA GLU A 43 14.18 4.40 11.20
C GLU A 43 14.36 5.18 9.90
N VAL A 44 14.92 6.39 10.02
CA VAL A 44 15.41 7.16 8.87
C VAL A 44 16.93 7.12 8.92
N THR A 45 17.54 6.68 7.84
CA THR A 45 19.00 6.56 7.73
C THR A 45 19.66 7.92 7.47
N PRO A 46 20.98 8.06 7.68
CA PRO A 46 21.70 9.30 7.37
C PRO A 46 21.54 9.76 5.90
N ASP A 47 21.42 8.81 4.96
CA ASP A 47 21.16 9.08 3.53
C ASP A 47 19.66 9.29 3.20
N GLN A 48 18.84 9.63 4.20
CA GLN A 48 17.42 10.02 4.06
C GLN A 48 16.51 8.91 3.49
N LYS A 49 16.83 7.64 3.75
CA LYS A 49 15.96 6.51 3.42
C LYS A 49 15.13 6.11 4.62
N LEU A 50 13.86 5.78 4.39
CA LEU A 50 13.00 5.22 5.42
C LEU A 50 13.10 3.69 5.38
N LEU A 51 13.69 3.12 6.42
CA LEU A 51 13.66 1.67 6.64
C LEU A 51 12.46 1.34 7.51
N SER A 52 11.76 0.26 7.20
CA SER A 52 10.70 -0.24 8.07
C SER A 52 10.57 -1.74 7.95
N ARG A 53 10.28 -2.39 9.08
CA ARG A 53 9.82 -3.78 9.16
C ARG A 53 8.40 -3.82 9.68
N ARG A 54 7.51 -4.46 8.93
CA ARG A 54 6.12 -4.72 9.32
C ARG A 54 5.91 -6.21 9.55
N LEU A 55 5.11 -6.53 10.57
CA LEU A 55 4.60 -7.86 10.84
C LEU A 55 3.12 -7.89 10.45
N LEU A 56 2.74 -8.88 9.65
CA LEU A 56 1.36 -9.09 9.23
C LEU A 56 0.90 -10.49 9.65
N THR A 57 -0.31 -10.56 10.20
CA THR A 57 -0.97 -11.84 10.47
C THR A 57 -2.01 -12.12 9.39
N LYS A 58 -1.96 -13.30 8.77
CA LYS A 58 -2.88 -13.72 7.70
C LYS A 58 -3.59 -15.02 8.05
N THR A 59 -4.83 -15.18 7.57
CA THR A 59 -5.55 -16.45 7.67
C THR A 59 -4.83 -17.55 6.88
N ASN A 60 -4.70 -18.75 7.47
CA ASN A 60 -4.09 -19.90 6.81
C ASN A 60 -5.14 -20.86 6.23
N ARG A 61 -5.62 -20.59 5.00
CA ARG A 61 -6.42 -21.58 4.26
C ARG A 61 -5.50 -22.54 3.51
N MET A 62 -5.28 -23.73 4.06
CA MET A 62 -4.50 -24.77 3.39
C MET A 62 -5.37 -25.55 2.39
N PRO A 63 -4.77 -26.13 1.34
CA PRO A 63 -5.51 -27.04 0.47
C PRO A 63 -5.78 -28.35 1.23
N ARG A 64 -6.92 -29.00 0.98
CA ARG A 64 -7.38 -30.21 1.71
C ARG A 64 -6.34 -31.33 1.77
N TRP A 65 -5.53 -31.51 0.73
CA TRP A 65 -4.45 -32.51 0.73
C TRP A 65 -3.36 -32.18 1.75
N ALA A 66 -3.06 -30.90 1.96
CA ALA A 66 -2.06 -30.44 2.94
C ALA A 66 -2.62 -30.47 4.36
N GLU A 67 -3.91 -30.23 4.56
CA GLU A 67 -4.58 -30.37 5.87
C GLU A 67 -4.42 -31.79 6.43
N ARG A 68 -4.53 -32.81 5.56
CA ARG A 68 -4.33 -34.22 5.94
C ARG A 68 -2.90 -34.54 6.35
N LEU A 69 -1.92 -33.90 5.71
CA LEU A 69 -0.49 -34.12 5.98
C LEU A 69 0.02 -33.28 7.15
N PHE A 70 -0.61 -32.12 7.41
CA PHE A 70 -0.20 -31.15 8.42
C PHE A 70 -1.38 -30.65 9.27
N PRO A 71 -2.09 -31.54 9.99
CA PRO A 71 -3.25 -31.16 10.79
C PRO A 71 -2.93 -30.11 11.87
N ALA A 72 -1.72 -30.16 12.46
CA ALA A 72 -1.25 -29.17 13.41
C ALA A 72 -1.15 -27.75 12.81
N ASN A 73 -0.91 -27.62 11.50
CA ASN A 73 -0.73 -26.32 10.84
C ASN A 73 -2.07 -25.64 10.49
N VAL A 74 -3.20 -26.36 10.55
CA VAL A 74 -4.53 -25.87 10.17
C VAL A 74 -5.02 -24.78 11.12
N ALA A 75 -4.70 -24.90 12.41
CA ALA A 75 -5.17 -23.99 13.45
C ALA A 75 -4.36 -22.68 13.54
N HIS A 76 -3.20 -22.59 12.89
CA HIS A 76 -2.29 -21.45 13.04
C HIS A 76 -2.41 -20.45 11.89
N SER A 77 -2.46 -19.16 12.23
CA SER A 77 -2.32 -18.07 11.28
C SER A 77 -0.91 -18.05 10.65
N VAL A 78 -0.80 -17.45 9.47
CA VAL A 78 0.50 -17.21 8.83
C VAL A 78 1.03 -15.87 9.27
N TYR A 79 2.28 -15.84 9.75
CA TYR A 79 3.00 -14.61 10.06
C TYR A 79 3.93 -14.25 8.92
N ILE A 80 3.85 -13.00 8.49
CA ILE A 80 4.61 -12.44 7.37
C ILE A 80 5.43 -11.26 7.87
N LEU A 81 6.72 -11.26 7.59
CA LEU A 81 7.53 -10.05 7.68
C LEU A 81 7.57 -9.35 6.33
N GLU A 82 7.49 -8.02 6.37
CA GLU A 82 7.68 -7.13 5.23
C GLU A 82 8.73 -6.08 5.60
N ASP A 83 9.91 -6.22 5.02
CA ASP A 83 10.94 -5.20 5.04
C ASP A 83 10.75 -4.26 3.87
N SER A 84 11.03 -2.98 4.10
CA SER A 84 10.88 -1.94 3.09
C SER A 84 11.92 -0.85 3.25
N ILE A 85 12.36 -0.34 2.11
CA ILE A 85 13.27 0.79 1.97
C ILE A 85 12.59 1.78 1.03
N VAL A 86 12.28 2.98 1.53
CA VAL A 86 11.80 4.09 0.70
C VAL A 86 12.94 5.07 0.53
N ASP A 87 13.27 5.39 -0.72
CA ASP A 87 14.25 6.39 -1.11
C ASP A 87 13.53 7.52 -1.87
N PRO A 88 13.20 8.62 -1.18
CA PRO A 88 12.50 9.75 -1.79
C PRO A 88 13.35 10.49 -2.82
N GLN A 89 14.68 10.48 -2.68
CA GLN A 89 15.58 11.18 -3.61
C GLN A 89 15.57 10.49 -4.98
N ASN A 90 15.62 9.15 -4.97
CA ASN A 90 15.58 8.35 -6.19
C ASN A 90 14.14 7.97 -6.61
N GLN A 91 13.12 8.35 -5.84
CA GLN A 91 11.71 8.02 -6.10
C GLN A 91 11.49 6.50 -6.24
N THR A 92 12.17 5.73 -5.39
CA THR A 92 12.09 4.26 -5.39
C THR A 92 11.63 3.74 -4.03
N MET A 93 10.90 2.64 -4.07
CA MET A 93 10.60 1.85 -2.88
C MET A 93 10.91 0.40 -3.19
N THR A 94 11.69 -0.26 -2.34
CA THR A 94 11.96 -1.70 -2.44
C THR A 94 11.33 -2.38 -1.23
N THR A 95 10.61 -3.48 -1.47
CA THR A 95 10.03 -4.31 -0.41
C THR A 95 10.50 -5.74 -0.54
N PHE A 96 10.66 -6.40 0.59
CA PHE A 96 10.96 -7.83 0.68
C PHE A 96 10.01 -8.46 1.71
N THR A 97 9.24 -9.45 1.28
CA THR A 97 8.17 -10.03 2.08
C THR A 97 8.31 -11.55 2.14
N TRP A 98 8.23 -12.13 3.32
CA TRP A 98 8.34 -13.59 3.49
C TRP A 98 7.56 -14.10 4.70
N ASN A 99 7.16 -15.37 4.67
CA ASN A 99 6.56 -16.03 5.84
C ASN A 99 7.63 -16.51 6.83
N ILE A 100 7.42 -16.24 8.11
CA ILE A 100 8.34 -16.64 9.19
C ILE A 100 7.93 -17.93 9.89
N ASN A 101 6.66 -18.32 9.79
CA ASN A 101 6.16 -19.62 10.23
C ASN A 101 5.73 -20.48 9.03
N HIS A 102 5.45 -21.76 9.28
CA HIS A 102 5.12 -22.75 8.24
C HIS A 102 6.20 -23.00 7.17
N ALA A 103 7.45 -22.55 7.40
CA ALA A 103 8.56 -22.67 6.46
C ALA A 103 8.88 -24.11 6.04
N ARG A 104 8.62 -25.10 6.91
CA ARG A 104 8.77 -26.53 6.57
C ARG A 104 7.83 -26.96 5.44
N LEU A 105 6.63 -26.39 5.40
CA LEU A 105 5.65 -26.66 4.33
C LEU A 105 6.06 -25.89 3.08
N MET A 106 6.15 -24.56 3.18
CA MET A 106 6.42 -23.68 2.06
C MET A 106 7.00 -22.37 2.55
N VAL A 107 8.00 -21.85 1.83
CA VAL A 107 8.47 -20.48 1.96
C VAL A 107 8.14 -19.74 0.67
N VAL A 108 7.54 -18.55 0.80
CA VAL A 108 7.31 -17.63 -0.28
C VAL A 108 8.05 -16.34 0.04
N GLU A 109 9.07 -16.05 -0.73
CA GLU A 109 9.83 -14.81 -0.68
C GLU A 109 9.39 -13.95 -1.87
N GLU A 110 8.98 -12.71 -1.62
CA GLU A 110 8.56 -11.75 -2.63
C GLU A 110 9.42 -10.49 -2.52
N ARG A 111 9.99 -10.06 -3.64
CA ARG A 111 10.64 -8.76 -3.78
C ARG A 111 9.83 -7.90 -4.74
N CYS A 112 9.46 -6.69 -4.32
CA CYS A 112 8.89 -5.70 -5.22
C CYS A 112 9.79 -4.46 -5.27
N VAL A 113 10.00 -3.93 -6.46
CA VAL A 113 10.64 -2.63 -6.69
C VAL A 113 9.62 -1.73 -7.35
N TYR A 114 9.31 -0.63 -6.69
CA TYR A 114 8.42 0.42 -7.13
C TYR A 114 9.28 1.59 -7.60
N CYS A 115 9.06 2.07 -8.81
CA CYS A 115 9.77 3.22 -9.36
C CYS A 115 8.86 4.01 -10.30
N VAL A 116 9.25 5.23 -10.63
CA VAL A 116 8.58 6.00 -11.67
C VAL A 116 8.64 5.24 -12.99
N ASN A 117 7.52 5.20 -13.71
CA ASN A 117 7.45 4.54 -15.01
C ASN A 117 8.25 5.33 -16.05
N SER A 118 8.99 4.61 -16.91
CA SER A 118 9.84 5.21 -17.95
C SER A 118 9.07 6.04 -18.97
N ASP A 119 7.83 5.64 -19.26
CA ASP A 119 7.04 6.21 -20.35
C ASP A 119 6.13 7.35 -19.86
N ASN A 120 5.79 7.37 -18.57
CA ASN A 120 4.95 8.39 -17.97
C ASN A 120 5.34 8.66 -16.52
N SER A 121 5.83 9.88 -16.24
CA SER A 121 6.26 10.31 -14.90
C SER A 121 5.12 10.39 -13.87
N GLY A 122 3.88 10.43 -14.33
CA GLY A 122 2.70 10.37 -13.47
C GLY A 122 2.27 8.95 -13.08
N TRP A 123 2.95 7.91 -13.57
CA TRP A 123 2.66 6.51 -13.27
C TRP A 123 3.80 5.84 -12.50
N THR A 124 3.44 4.82 -11.72
CA THR A 124 4.40 4.03 -10.94
C THR A 124 4.43 2.62 -11.49
N GLU A 125 5.62 2.17 -11.85
CA GLU A 125 5.87 0.79 -12.24
C GLU A 125 6.24 -0.05 -11.03
N ILE A 126 5.81 -1.32 -11.05
CA ILE A 126 6.13 -2.32 -10.03
C ILE A 126 6.74 -3.52 -10.72
N ARG A 127 8.03 -3.76 -10.47
CA ARG A 127 8.70 -5.01 -10.82
C ARG A 127 8.66 -5.97 -9.64
N ARG A 128 8.12 -7.16 -9.85
CA ARG A 128 7.85 -8.16 -8.81
C ARG A 128 8.53 -9.47 -9.11
N GLU A 129 9.34 -9.92 -8.18
CA GLU A 129 10.02 -11.20 -8.19
C GLU A 129 9.50 -12.05 -7.02
N ALA A 130 9.34 -13.35 -7.22
CA ALA A 130 9.03 -14.25 -6.11
C ALA A 130 9.68 -15.61 -6.26
N TRP A 131 10.04 -16.19 -5.12
CA TRP A 131 10.63 -17.51 -4.98
C TRP A 131 9.75 -18.35 -4.07
N VAL A 132 9.28 -19.47 -4.60
CA VAL A 132 8.47 -20.44 -3.86
C VAL A 132 9.30 -21.70 -3.66
N SER A 133 9.61 -22.00 -2.42
CA SER A 133 10.40 -23.17 -2.04
C SER A 133 9.66 -24.04 -1.01
N SER A 134 10.03 -25.31 -0.91
CA SER A 134 9.47 -26.26 0.04
C SER A 134 10.54 -27.26 0.43
N SER A 135 10.65 -27.56 1.72
CA SER A 135 11.56 -28.58 2.26
C SER A 135 10.93 -29.98 2.31
N LEU A 136 9.72 -30.16 1.78
CA LEU A 136 9.03 -31.45 1.81
C LEU A 136 9.50 -32.37 0.67
N PHE A 137 10.19 -33.45 1.04
CA PHE A 137 10.56 -34.50 0.11
C PHE A 137 9.31 -35.27 -0.39
N GLY A 138 9.31 -35.66 -1.67
CA GLY A 138 8.22 -36.43 -2.29
C GLY A 138 7.00 -35.61 -2.77
N VAL A 139 6.68 -34.47 -2.14
CA VAL A 139 5.51 -33.64 -2.51
C VAL A 139 5.86 -32.18 -2.87
N SER A 140 7.14 -31.81 -2.88
CA SER A 140 7.62 -30.45 -3.14
C SER A 140 7.04 -29.82 -4.41
N ARG A 141 6.91 -30.58 -5.51
CA ARG A 141 6.34 -30.08 -6.77
C ARG A 141 4.88 -29.64 -6.62
N ALA A 142 4.04 -30.46 -5.97
CA ALA A 142 2.63 -30.12 -5.76
C ALA A 142 2.47 -28.88 -4.86
N VAL A 143 3.29 -28.79 -3.80
CA VAL A 143 3.34 -27.62 -2.92
C VAL A 143 3.71 -26.36 -3.70
N GLN A 144 4.75 -26.45 -4.54
CA GLN A 144 5.25 -25.31 -5.32
C GLN A 144 4.24 -24.82 -6.37
N GLU A 145 3.57 -25.73 -7.10
CA GLU A 145 2.54 -25.35 -8.06
C GLU A 145 1.35 -24.68 -7.35
N PHE A 146 0.92 -25.22 -6.20
CA PHE A 146 -0.10 -24.58 -5.37
C PHE A 146 0.34 -23.19 -4.89
N GLY A 147 1.58 -23.08 -4.39
CA GLY A 147 2.17 -21.83 -3.91
C GLY A 147 2.22 -20.78 -5.00
N LEU A 148 2.69 -21.14 -6.19
CA LEU A 148 2.76 -20.24 -7.34
C LEU A 148 1.37 -19.80 -7.83
N ALA A 149 0.40 -20.72 -7.91
CA ALA A 149 -0.97 -20.39 -8.30
C ALA A 149 -1.61 -19.41 -7.30
N ARG A 150 -1.43 -19.67 -5.99
CA ARG A 150 -1.89 -18.79 -4.93
C ARG A 150 -1.19 -17.44 -4.97
N PHE A 151 0.11 -17.42 -5.22
CA PHE A 151 0.89 -16.20 -5.37
C PHE A 151 0.35 -15.33 -6.49
N LYS A 152 0.14 -15.89 -7.69
CA LYS A 152 -0.46 -15.15 -8.82
C LYS A 152 -1.82 -14.54 -8.48
N SER A 153 -2.68 -15.28 -7.77
CA SER A 153 -3.97 -14.75 -7.28
C SER A 153 -3.78 -13.59 -6.30
N ASN A 154 -2.77 -13.66 -5.43
CA ASN A 154 -2.43 -12.59 -4.50
C ASN A 154 -1.91 -11.34 -5.22
N VAL A 155 -1.12 -11.48 -6.31
CA VAL A 155 -0.69 -10.34 -7.13
C VAL A 155 -1.89 -9.55 -7.64
N THR A 156 -2.89 -10.22 -8.21
CA THR A 156 -4.12 -9.58 -8.69
C THR A 156 -4.88 -8.87 -7.56
N LYS A 157 -4.97 -9.47 -6.37
CA LYS A 157 -5.62 -8.85 -5.21
C LYS A 157 -4.86 -7.62 -4.71
N THR A 158 -3.52 -7.69 -4.71
CA THR A 158 -2.66 -6.56 -4.32
C THR A 158 -2.88 -5.37 -5.25
N MET A 159 -2.92 -5.58 -6.57
CA MET A 159 -3.18 -4.50 -7.54
C MET A 159 -4.55 -3.85 -7.32
N LYS A 160 -5.61 -4.66 -7.19
CA LYS A 160 -6.97 -4.15 -6.88
C LYS A 160 -7.04 -3.43 -5.54
N GLY A 161 -6.32 -3.91 -4.53
CA GLY A 161 -6.23 -3.27 -3.22
C GLY A 161 -5.57 -1.90 -3.29
N PHE A 162 -4.49 -1.77 -4.09
CA PHE A 162 -3.85 -0.49 -4.36
C PHE A 162 -4.76 0.48 -5.08
N GLU A 163 -5.39 0.05 -6.19
CA GLU A 163 -6.33 0.89 -6.95
C GLU A 163 -7.46 1.42 -6.06
N TYR A 164 -8.02 0.57 -5.19
CA TYR A 164 -9.04 0.96 -4.23
C TYR A 164 -8.56 2.05 -3.26
N ILE A 165 -7.37 1.91 -2.69
CA ILE A 165 -6.84 2.86 -1.71
C ILE A 165 -6.40 4.15 -2.37
N LEU A 166 -5.79 4.09 -3.56
CA LEU A 166 -5.45 5.28 -4.35
C LEU A 166 -6.70 6.11 -4.65
N ALA A 167 -7.77 5.47 -5.15
CA ALA A 167 -9.03 6.16 -5.43
C ALA A 167 -9.62 6.79 -4.15
N LYS A 168 -9.54 6.10 -3.02
CA LYS A 168 -10.00 6.61 -1.72
C LYS A 168 -9.20 7.83 -1.25
N LEU A 169 -7.88 7.79 -1.39
CA LEU A 169 -6.99 8.90 -1.01
C LEU A 169 -7.21 10.13 -1.89
N GLN A 170 -7.31 9.94 -3.20
CA GLN A 170 -7.58 11.03 -4.16
C GLN A 170 -8.95 11.68 -3.89
N ALA A 171 -9.99 10.88 -3.60
CA ALA A 171 -11.30 11.41 -3.26
C ALA A 171 -11.30 12.20 -1.93
N LYS A 172 -10.48 11.79 -0.95
CA LYS A 172 -10.31 12.51 0.31
C LYS A 172 -9.62 13.85 0.09
N GLU A 173 -8.52 13.85 -0.65
CA GLU A 173 -7.75 15.05 -0.97
C GLU A 173 -8.60 16.07 -1.76
N ALA A 174 -9.39 15.61 -2.74
CA ALA A 174 -10.30 16.48 -3.48
C ALA A 174 -11.36 17.13 -2.58
N LYS A 175 -11.91 16.39 -1.61
CA LYS A 175 -12.87 16.92 -0.63
C LYS A 175 -12.24 17.95 0.31
N GLU A 176 -11.01 17.70 0.77
CA GLU A 176 -10.28 18.65 1.63
C GLU A 176 -9.99 19.96 0.89
N LYS A 177 -9.46 19.89 -0.34
CA LYS A 177 -9.23 21.08 -1.18
C LYS A 177 -10.51 21.86 -1.48
N ALA A 178 -11.63 21.18 -1.75
CA ALA A 178 -12.92 21.83 -1.95
C ALA A 178 -13.39 22.57 -0.68
N LYS A 179 -13.20 21.97 0.49
CA LYS A 179 -13.57 22.60 1.78
C LYS A 179 -12.70 23.82 2.08
N GLU A 180 -11.40 23.74 1.85
CA GLU A 180 -10.48 24.88 2.01
C GLU A 180 -10.83 26.03 1.06
N THR A 181 -11.12 25.71 -0.19
CA THR A 181 -11.52 26.71 -1.20
C THR A 181 -12.83 27.40 -0.80
N ALA A 182 -13.81 26.65 -0.29
CA ALA A 182 -15.07 27.19 0.19
C ALA A 182 -14.88 28.09 1.43
N LEU A 183 -14.01 27.70 2.36
CA LEU A 183 -13.69 28.51 3.55
C LEU A 183 -13.02 29.83 3.15
N ALA A 184 -11.99 29.77 2.29
CA ALA A 184 -11.29 30.95 1.78
C ALA A 184 -12.23 31.90 1.02
N ALA A 185 -13.15 31.37 0.22
CA ALA A 185 -14.17 32.16 -0.46
C ALA A 185 -15.12 32.84 0.53
N THR A 186 -15.50 32.14 1.61
CA THR A 186 -16.40 32.67 2.66
C THR A 186 -15.72 33.79 3.45
N GLU A 187 -14.45 33.63 3.81
CA GLU A 187 -13.67 34.68 4.50
C GLU A 187 -13.51 35.91 3.61
N LYS A 188 -13.14 35.71 2.33
CA LYS A 188 -13.02 36.81 1.37
C LYS A 188 -14.34 37.55 1.16
N ALA A 189 -15.47 36.85 1.15
CA ALA A 189 -16.79 37.47 1.05
C ALA A 189 -17.14 38.30 2.29
N LYS A 190 -16.81 37.83 3.50
CA LYS A 190 -16.99 38.58 4.76
C LYS A 190 -16.14 39.85 4.78
N ASP A 191 -14.89 39.78 4.34
CA ASP A 191 -13.99 40.94 4.25
C ASP A 191 -14.46 41.99 3.24
N LEU A 192 -15.02 41.55 2.11
CA LEU A 192 -15.59 42.47 1.12
C LEU A 192 -16.86 43.14 1.65
N ALA A 193 -17.72 42.38 2.35
CA ALA A 193 -18.93 42.90 2.96
C ALA A 193 -18.63 43.93 4.05
N SER A 194 -17.64 43.67 4.92
CA SER A 194 -17.21 44.61 5.96
C SER A 194 -16.66 45.90 5.35
N LYS A 195 -15.76 45.82 4.35
CA LYS A 195 -15.24 46.98 3.63
C LYS A 195 -16.32 47.80 2.93
N ALA A 196 -17.32 47.14 2.35
CA ALA A 196 -18.45 47.81 1.71
C ALA A 196 -19.35 48.53 2.74
N ALA A 197 -19.57 47.94 3.92
CA ALA A 197 -20.31 48.55 5.01
C ALA A 197 -19.60 49.80 5.56
N THR A 198 -18.28 49.73 5.76
CA THR A 198 -17.48 50.89 6.22
C THR A 198 -17.51 52.04 5.21
N LYS A 199 -17.41 51.74 3.90
CA LYS A 199 -17.53 52.76 2.84
C LYS A 199 -18.90 53.44 2.83
N LYS A 200 -20.00 52.68 3.01
CA LYS A 200 -21.35 53.24 3.08
C LYS A 200 -21.53 54.17 4.28
N GLN A 201 -20.99 53.80 5.45
CA GLN A 201 -21.03 54.67 6.65
C GLN A 201 -20.25 55.97 6.45
N GLN A 202 -19.06 55.92 5.84
CA GLN A 202 -18.25 57.10 5.56
C GLN A 202 -18.93 58.05 4.56
N GLN A 203 -19.59 57.51 3.52
CA GLN A 203 -20.34 58.32 2.56
C GLN A 203 -21.57 59.00 3.18
N GLN A 204 -22.27 58.32 4.10
CA GLN A 204 -23.40 58.93 4.81
C GLN A 204 -22.95 60.06 5.73
N GLN A 205 -21.83 59.91 6.46
CA GLN A 205 -21.32 60.97 7.35
C GLN A 205 -20.86 62.22 6.60
N GLN A 206 -20.40 62.10 5.35
CA GLN A 206 -19.99 63.24 4.52
C GLN A 206 -21.15 64.03 3.91
N GLN A 207 -22.38 63.51 3.91
CA GLN A 207 -23.56 64.21 3.39
C GLN A 207 -24.29 65.09 4.42
N PHE A 208 -23.87 65.06 5.69
CA PHE A 208 -24.46 65.85 6.78
C PHE A 208 -23.57 67.02 7.25
N VAL A 209 -22.58 67.42 6.44
CA VAL A 209 -21.74 68.62 6.62
C VAL A 209 -21.96 69.55 5.44
#